data_AF-A0A7H1DZS1-F1
#
_entry.id   AF-A0A7H1DZS1-F1
#
_cell.length_a   1.000
_cell.length_b   1.000
_cell.length_c   1.000
_cell.angle_alpha   90.00
_cell.angle_beta   90.00
_cell.angle_gamma   90.00
#
_symmetry.space_group_name_H-M   'P 1'
#
loop_
_entity.id
_entity.type
_entity.pdbx_description
1 polymer ?
#
loop_
_entity_poly.entity_id
_entity_poly.type
_entity_poly.pdbx_seq_one_letter_code
_entity_poly.pdbx_strand_id
1 'polypeptide(L)'
;MGQVVLFKNKIIKINQANTKEILLYNKRTKEWKKIYSFERHIHNIGSGPHWMIAYTEKGFFFSEDAKKFISYNEFTKQNTK
;
A
#
# COMPACT_ATOMS: atom_id res chain seq x y z
N MET A 1 -7.44 -12.24 -6.51
CA MET A 1 -8.40 -11.15 -6.25
C MET A 1 -7.64 -10.00 -5.59
N GLY A 2 -7.75 -8.78 -6.12
CA GLY A 2 -7.09 -7.61 -5.51
C GLY A 2 -8.00 -6.96 -4.48
N GLN A 3 -7.43 -6.67 -3.32
CA GLN A 3 -8.10 -6.05 -2.18
C GLN A 3 -8.21 -4.53 -2.34
N VAL A 4 -9.25 -3.95 -1.73
CA VAL A 4 -9.53 -2.52 -1.69
C VAL A 4 -9.63 -2.07 -0.23
N VAL A 5 -9.04 -0.93 0.11
CA VAL A 5 -9.07 -0.34 1.46
C VAL A 5 -9.33 1.17 1.42
N LEU A 6 -9.78 1.72 2.54
CA LEU A 6 -9.92 3.16 2.75
C LEU A 6 -8.76 3.67 3.61
N PHE A 7 -8.05 4.66 3.10
CA PHE A 7 -6.90 5.26 3.78
C PHE A 7 -6.93 6.77 3.62
N LYS A 8 -6.99 7.54 4.71
CA LYS A 8 -7.07 9.03 4.67
C LYS A 8 -8.14 9.54 3.67
N ASN A 9 -9.35 8.97 3.72
CA ASN A 9 -10.48 9.25 2.81
C ASN A 9 -10.22 8.95 1.31
N LYS A 10 -9.16 8.21 1.01
CA LYS A 10 -8.80 7.75 -0.34
C LYS A 10 -9.08 6.26 -0.47
N ILE A 11 -9.62 5.86 -1.61
CA ILE A 11 -9.85 4.45 -1.93
C ILE A 11 -8.59 3.94 -2.63
N ILE A 12 -7.99 2.91 -2.07
CA ILE A 12 -6.74 2.32 -2.54
C ILE A 12 -6.97 0.84 -2.84
N LYS A 13 -6.37 0.31 -3.91
CA LYS A 13 -6.42 -1.12 -4.22
C LYS A 13 -5.11 -1.67 -4.75
N ILE A 14 -4.98 -2.99 -4.70
CA ILE A 14 -3.96 -3.72 -5.45
C ILE A 14 -4.39 -3.81 -6.91
N ASN A 15 -3.47 -3.54 -7.85
CA ASN A 15 -3.73 -3.82 -9.26
C ASN A 15 -3.88 -5.34 -9.45
N GLN A 16 -5.05 -5.80 -9.88
CA GLN A 16 -5.35 -7.22 -10.00
C GLN A 16 -4.54 -7.91 -11.11
N ALA A 17 -4.24 -7.18 -12.19
CA ALA A 17 -3.41 -7.69 -13.29
C ALA A 17 -1.91 -7.65 -12.95
N ASN A 18 -1.51 -6.74 -12.05
CA ASN A 18 -0.14 -6.61 -11.59
C ASN A 18 -0.13 -6.46 -10.07
N THR A 19 -0.05 -7.58 -9.36
CA THR A 19 -0.11 -7.60 -7.89
C THR A 19 1.06 -6.88 -7.22
N LYS A 20 1.98 -6.27 -7.96
CA LYS A 20 3.06 -5.43 -7.42
C LYS A 20 2.68 -3.96 -7.30
N GLU A 21 1.54 -3.53 -7.84
CA GLU A 21 1.19 -2.11 -7.91
C GLU A 21 0.04 -1.75 -6.97
N ILE A 22 0.13 -0.55 -6.40
CA ILE A 22 -0.95 0.07 -5.63
C ILE A 22 -1.56 1.20 -6.46
N LEU A 23 -2.88 1.19 -6.52
CA LEU A 23 -3.69 2.13 -7.28
C LEU A 23 -4.56 2.97 -6.35
N LEU A 24 -4.63 4.27 -6.62
CA LEU A 24 -5.52 5.24 -6.00
C LEU A 24 -6.71 5.52 -6.91
N TYR A 25 -7.92 5.48 -6.38
CA TYR A 25 -9.11 5.88 -7.12
C TYR A 25 -9.23 7.41 -7.18
N ASN A 26 -9.34 7.96 -8.39
CA ASN A 26 -9.67 9.35 -8.62
C ASN A 26 -11.20 9.49 -8.74
N LYS A 27 -11.84 10.07 -7.72
CA LYS A 27 -13.30 10.27 -7.72
C LYS A 27 -13.82 11.19 -8.83
N ARG A 28 -12.99 12.12 -9.32
CA ARG A 28 -13.37 13.10 -10.36
C ARG A 28 -13.39 12.46 -11.74
N THR A 29 -12.32 11.76 -12.11
CA THR A 29 -12.20 11.11 -13.43
C THR A 29 -12.79 9.70 -13.46
N LYS A 30 -13.08 9.13 -12.28
CA LYS A 30 -13.51 7.74 -12.07
C LYS A 30 -12.47 6.69 -12.51
N GLU A 31 -11.20 7.07 -12.53
CA GLU A 31 -10.09 6.22 -12.97
C GLU A 31 -9.19 5.79 -11.81
N TRP A 32 -8.39 4.75 -12.06
CA TRP A 32 -7.35 4.28 -11.15
C TRP A 32 -5.99 4.84 -11.57
N LYS A 33 -5.30 5.50 -10.63
CA LYS A 33 -3.95 6.01 -10.83
C LYS A 33 -2.95 5.19 -10.04
N LYS A 34 -1.88 4.71 -10.68
CA LYS A 34 -0.76 4.10 -9.96
C LYS A 34 -0.09 5.11 -9.04
N ILE A 35 0.12 4.72 -7.78
CA ILE A 35 0.82 5.56 -6.79
C ILE A 35 2.12 4.92 -6.29
N TYR A 36 2.25 3.59 -6.38
CA TYR A 36 3.47 2.90 -5.98
C TYR A 36 3.59 1.55 -6.70
N SER A 37 4.81 1.08 -6.88
CA SER A 37 5.13 -0.26 -7.41
C SER A 37 6.19 -0.90 -6.53
N PHE A 38 5.94 -2.13 -6.12
CA PHE A 38 6.89 -3.00 -5.45
C PHE A 38 7.67 -3.80 -6.48
N GLU A 39 8.83 -4.31 -6.09
CA GLU A 39 9.53 -5.34 -6.87
C GLU A 39 8.89 -6.73 -6.72
N ARG A 40 8.08 -6.90 -5.66
CA ARG A 40 7.48 -8.18 -5.21
C ARG A 40 5.96 -8.12 -5.25
N HIS A 41 5.33 -9.29 -5.32
CA HIS A 41 3.88 -9.38 -5.28
C HIS A 41 3.34 -9.01 -3.90
N ILE A 42 2.26 -8.24 -3.92
CA ILE A 42 1.44 -7.89 -2.76
C ILE A 42 0.34 -8.94 -2.67
N HIS A 43 0.27 -9.61 -1.52
CA HIS A 43 -0.79 -10.57 -1.23
C HIS A 43 -1.99 -9.90 -0.55
N ASN A 44 -1.73 -8.90 0.29
CA ASN A 44 -2.76 -8.25 1.10
C ASN A 44 -2.35 -6.80 1.42
N ILE A 45 -3.33 -5.95 1.67
CA ILE A 45 -3.14 -4.60 2.20
C ILE A 45 -4.04 -4.39 3.42
N GLY A 46 -3.46 -3.95 4.54
CA GLY A 46 -4.19 -3.47 5.71
C GLY A 46 -4.07 -1.96 5.82
N SER A 47 -5.10 -1.28 6.32
CA SER A 47 -5.00 0.15 6.63
C SER A 47 -5.77 0.52 7.89
N GLY A 48 -5.24 1.51 8.59
CA GLY A 48 -5.93 2.25 9.63
C GLY A 48 -6.16 3.71 9.23
N PRO A 49 -6.57 4.57 10.18
CA PRO A 49 -6.82 5.98 9.90
C PRO A 49 -5.60 6.73 9.34
N HIS A 50 -4.40 6.36 9.79
CA HIS A 50 -3.16 7.09 9.50
C HIS A 50 -2.00 6.23 8.99
N TRP A 51 -2.17 4.90 8.95
CA TRP A 51 -1.18 3.97 8.43
C TRP A 51 -1.76 3.02 7.38
N MET A 52 -0.86 2.47 6.57
CA MET A 52 -1.14 1.39 5.65
C MET A 52 0.03 0.40 5.66
N ILE A 53 -0.30 -0.89 5.61
CA ILE A 53 0.66 -1.99 5.56
C ILE A 53 0.38 -2.82 4.30
N ALA A 54 1.42 -3.07 3.52
CA ALA A 54 1.40 -4.04 2.42
C ALA A 54 2.12 -5.32 2.85
N TYR A 55 1.45 -6.46 2.69
CA TYR A 55 2.03 -7.79 2.92
C TYR A 55 2.50 -8.39 1.60
N THR A 56 3.77 -8.76 1.54
CA THR A 56 4.44 -9.29 0.35
C THR A 56 5.14 -10.60 0.67
N GLU A 57 5.63 -11.30 -0.36
CA GLU A 57 6.43 -12.53 -0.24
C GLU A 57 7.67 -12.39 0.67
N LYS A 58 8.22 -11.17 0.81
CA LYS A 58 9.42 -10.89 1.62
C LYS A 58 9.13 -10.21 2.97
N GLY A 59 7.86 -10.10 3.33
CA GLY A 59 7.42 -9.52 4.60
C GLY A 59 6.56 -8.27 4.46
N PHE A 60 6.53 -7.49 5.53
CA PHE A 60 5.64 -6.35 5.71
C PHE A 60 6.31 -5.03 5.35
N PHE A 61 5.55 -4.17 4.68
CA PHE A 61 5.95 -2.80 4.34
C PHE A 61 4.95 -1.81 4.89
N PHE A 62 5.43 -0.76 5.54
CA PHE A 62 4.62 0.26 6.21
C PHE A 62 4.69 1.60 5.47
N SER A 63 3.57 2.34 5.47
CA SER A 63 3.49 3.69 4.93
C SER A 63 2.45 4.53 5.67
N GLU A 64 2.79 5.80 5.94
CA GLU A 64 1.84 6.80 6.47
C GLU A 64 1.25 7.71 5.38
N ASP A 65 1.70 7.61 4.13
CA ASP A 65 1.28 8.51 3.05
C ASP A 65 0.89 7.80 1.74
N ALA A 66 1.01 6.48 1.70
CA ALA A 66 0.80 5.61 0.55
C ALA A 66 1.76 5.84 -0.64
N LYS A 67 2.77 6.71 -0.48
CA LYS A 67 3.74 7.06 -1.53
C LYS A 67 5.11 6.46 -1.26
N LYS A 68 5.50 6.38 0.02
CA LYS A 68 6.74 5.73 0.43
C LYS A 68 6.43 4.56 1.34
N PHE A 69 6.90 3.39 0.95
CA PHE A 69 6.86 2.19 1.76
C PHE A 69 8.27 1.88 2.26
N ILE A 70 8.37 1.61 3.55
CA ILE A 70 9.60 1.14 4.20
C ILE A 70 9.35 -0.27 4.72
N SER A 71 10.38 -1.13 4.72
CA SER A 71 10.22 -2.45 5.30
C SER A 71 9.96 -2.33 6.80
N TYR A 72 9.17 -3.23 7.36
CA TYR A 72 8.87 -3.22 8.80
C TYR A 72 10.16 -3.28 9.64
N ASN A 73 11.16 -4.05 9.20
CA ASN A 73 12.46 -4.14 9.87
C ASN A 73 13.22 -2.80 9.89
N GLU A 74 13.12 -2.00 8.83
CA GLU A 74 13.69 -0.65 8.81
C GLU A 74 12.89 0.30 9.71
N PHE A 75 11.56 0.19 9.70
CA PHE A 75 10.70 0.99 10.56
C PHE A 75 10.97 0.75 12.04
N THR A 76 11.09 -0.52 12.47
CA THR A 76 11.41 -0.85 13.86
C THR A 76 12.80 -0.35 14.24
N LYS A 77 13.82 -0.53 13.41
CA LYS A 77 15.17 0.01 13.67
C LYS A 77 15.20 1.52 13.88
N GLN A 78 14.32 2.28 13.20
CA GLN A 78 14.25 3.73 13.35
C GLN A 78 13.50 4.18 14.61
N ASN A 79 12.60 3.34 15.13
CA ASN A 79 11.68 3.70 16.23
C ASN A 79 11.94 2.95 17.54
N THR A 80 12.83 1.95 17.53
CA THR A 80 13.39 1.34 18.74
C THR A 80 14.63 2.14 19.12
N LYS A 81 14.46 3.13 20.01
CA LYS A 81 15.53 3.70 20.84
C LYS A 81 15.41 3.14 22.25
#